data_AF-A0A812BFG3-F1
#
_entry.id   AF-A0A812BFG3-F1
#
_cell.length_a   1.000
_cell.length_b   1.000
_cell.length_c   1.000
_cell.angle_alpha   90.00
_cell.angle_beta   90.00
_cell.angle_gamma   90.00
#
_symmetry.space_group_name_H-M   'P 1'
#
loop_
_entity.id
_entity.type
_entity.pdbx_description
1 polymer ?
#
loop_
_entity_poly.entity_id
_entity_poly.type
_entity_poly.pdbx_seq_one_letter_code
_entity_poly.pdbx_strand_id
1 'polypeptide(L)'
;MAAISTKQKLLTLIDDIEIVSKELFDVMSTPKNQQKQDTPDPGLLMELLVQKDKEIKESLKLAEEQMEIQKITDDLKLEVDKRDTDIKNFQKNLKEAETILATAIYQAKQKLNSIAQANKKTISSEELIKFAHRISASNAISAPVTWAPGDPRRPYPTDFEMRHGFLDHMQNAQSGSMSWQSSSLQPPPPVPPQPPPSSVPLLDPPPPMFGLTNSAHNSCLPTSVSAMASSAGLSESIRNHTSRDNEDVEIMSSDSSSSSSSDE
;
A
#
# COMPACT_ATOMS: atom_id res chain seq x y z
N MET A 1 38.58 -9.49 -49.07
CA MET A 1 39.05 -8.16 -48.61
C MET A 1 37.88 -7.48 -47.92
N ALA A 2 38.09 -6.74 -46.84
CA ALA A 2 37.02 -5.96 -46.24
C ALA A 2 36.61 -4.84 -47.21
N ALA A 3 35.31 -4.65 -47.44
CA ALA A 3 34.83 -3.57 -48.28
C ALA A 3 35.12 -2.23 -47.60
N ILE A 4 35.78 -1.31 -48.32
CA ILE A 4 36.10 0.02 -47.83
C ILE A 4 34.79 0.79 -47.61
N SER A 5 34.62 1.42 -46.45
CA SER A 5 33.45 2.25 -46.14
C SER A 5 33.26 3.34 -47.19
N THR A 6 32.02 3.65 -47.58
CA THR A 6 31.69 4.76 -48.49
C THR A 6 32.35 6.07 -48.07
N LYS A 7 32.44 6.34 -46.76
CA LYS A 7 33.15 7.49 -46.18
C LYS A 7 34.64 7.48 -46.52
N GLN A 8 35.31 6.34 -46.32
CA GLN A 8 36.74 6.21 -46.64
C GLN A 8 36.98 6.26 -48.16
N LYS A 9 36.09 5.66 -48.96
CA LYS A 9 36.16 5.72 -50.43
C LYS A 9 36.05 7.16 -50.94
N LEU A 10 35.12 7.96 -50.39
CA LEU A 10 34.98 9.37 -50.72
C LEU A 10 36.21 10.18 -50.32
N LEU A 11 36.79 9.93 -49.13
CA LEU A 11 38.03 10.59 -48.70
C LEU A 11 39.20 10.26 -49.64
N THR A 12 39.43 8.98 -49.95
CA THR A 12 40.52 8.59 -50.86
C THR A 12 40.35 9.16 -52.27
N LEU A 13 39.12 9.32 -52.75
CA LEU A 13 38.87 9.95 -54.06
C LEU A 13 39.14 11.46 -54.05
N ILE A 14 38.96 12.14 -52.92
CA ILE A 14 39.33 13.56 -52.75
C ILE A 14 40.86 13.68 -52.73
N ASP A 15 41.55 12.82 -51.98
CA ASP A 15 43.01 12.78 -51.92
C ASP A 15 43.62 12.49 -53.32
N ASP A 16 43.05 11.52 -54.06
CA ASP A 16 43.43 11.21 -55.46
C ASP A 16 43.28 12.46 -56.36
N ILE A 17 42.17 13.19 -56.27
CA ILE A 17 41.92 14.42 -57.06
C ILE A 17 42.91 15.52 -56.68
N GLU A 18 43.24 15.68 -55.39
CA GLU A 18 44.24 16.66 -54.95
C GLU A 18 45.61 16.36 -55.56
N ILE A 19 46.03 15.09 -55.57
CA ILE A 19 47.30 14.64 -56.16
C ILE A 19 47.32 14.91 -57.67
N VAL A 20 46.32 14.41 -58.41
CA VAL A 20 46.23 14.59 -59.87
C VAL A 20 46.16 16.08 -60.24
N SER A 21 45.47 16.90 -59.46
CA SER A 21 45.41 18.35 -59.69
C SER A 21 46.77 19.02 -59.49
N LYS A 22 47.52 18.67 -58.45
CA LYS A 22 48.88 19.20 -58.21
C LYS A 22 49.83 18.83 -59.34
N GLU A 23 49.84 17.56 -59.74
CA GLU A 23 50.68 17.09 -60.85
C GLU A 23 50.32 17.79 -62.17
N LEU A 24 49.03 18.03 -62.44
CA LEU A 24 48.59 18.78 -63.62
C LEU A 24 49.07 20.24 -63.58
N PHE A 25 48.98 20.90 -62.43
CA PHE A 25 49.51 22.27 -62.28
C PHE A 25 51.03 22.34 -62.44
N ASP A 26 51.80 21.36 -61.94
CA ASP A 26 53.25 21.31 -62.10
C ASP A 26 53.67 21.04 -63.56
N VAL A 27 52.98 20.12 -64.25
CA VAL A 27 53.22 19.83 -65.68
C VAL A 27 52.85 21.02 -66.59
N MET A 28 51.82 21.80 -66.21
CA MET A 28 51.40 23.02 -66.92
C MET A 28 52.30 24.24 -66.62
N SER A 29 52.86 24.33 -65.41
CA SER A 29 53.68 25.47 -64.98
C SER A 29 55.15 25.34 -65.36
N THR A 30 55.62 24.13 -65.66
CA THR A 30 57.00 23.89 -66.09
C THR A 30 57.21 24.32 -67.55
N PRO A 31 58.21 25.17 -67.86
CA PRO A 31 58.47 25.59 -69.23
C PRO A 31 58.94 24.40 -70.07
N LYS A 32 58.43 24.27 -71.31
CA LYS A 32 58.68 23.15 -72.24
C LYS A 32 60.17 22.81 -72.50
N ASN A 33 61.08 23.72 -72.17
CA ASN A 33 62.53 23.53 -72.28
C ASN A 33 63.17 22.81 -71.07
N GLN A 34 62.40 22.52 -70.01
CA GLN A 34 62.84 21.85 -68.78
C GLN A 34 62.03 20.59 -68.43
N GLN A 35 61.04 20.21 -69.25
CA GLN A 35 60.28 18.97 -69.05
C GLN A 35 61.21 17.74 -69.25
N LYS A 36 61.22 16.85 -68.25
CA LYS A 36 61.87 15.54 -68.36
C LYS A 36 61.06 14.65 -69.31
N GLN A 37 61.71 13.72 -70.00
CA GLN A 37 61.03 12.82 -70.95
C GLN A 37 59.96 11.92 -70.32
N ASP A 38 59.97 11.74 -68.99
CA ASP A 38 58.97 10.98 -68.22
C ASP A 38 57.79 11.83 -67.69
N THR A 39 57.61 13.09 -68.09
CA THR A 39 56.43 13.86 -67.65
C THR A 39 55.15 13.31 -68.31
N PRO A 40 54.12 12.93 -67.54
CA PRO A 40 52.88 12.39 -68.10
C PRO A 40 52.16 13.47 -68.93
N ASP A 41 51.49 13.04 -70.00
CA ASP A 41 50.76 13.96 -70.89
C ASP A 41 49.65 14.69 -70.12
N PRO A 42 49.60 16.04 -70.12
CA PRO A 42 48.53 16.80 -69.49
C PRO A 42 47.13 16.44 -70.03
N GLY A 43 47.01 15.92 -71.26
CA GLY A 43 45.77 15.35 -71.77
C GLY A 43 45.29 14.15 -70.96
N LEU A 44 46.19 13.23 -70.63
CA LEU A 44 45.91 12.02 -69.85
C LEU A 44 45.54 12.35 -68.38
N LEU A 45 46.21 13.34 -67.77
CA LEU A 45 45.85 13.81 -66.42
C LEU A 45 44.47 14.48 -66.39
N MET A 46 44.11 15.24 -67.43
CA MET A 46 42.78 15.84 -67.56
C MET A 46 41.70 14.75 -67.68
N GLU A 47 41.94 13.70 -68.47
CA GLU A 47 41.02 12.56 -68.60
C GLU A 47 40.87 11.80 -67.27
N LEU A 48 41.97 11.55 -66.57
CA LEU A 48 41.97 10.93 -65.24
C LEU A 48 41.20 11.77 -64.20
N LEU A 49 41.33 13.10 -64.24
CA LEU A 49 40.60 14.02 -63.38
C LEU A 49 39.08 13.96 -63.64
N VAL A 50 38.66 13.92 -64.91
CA VAL A 50 37.25 13.73 -65.31
C VAL A 50 36.72 12.36 -64.87
N GLN A 51 37.53 11.31 -64.97
CA GLN A 51 37.16 9.98 -64.46
C GLN A 51 36.96 10.00 -62.94
N LYS A 52 37.87 10.64 -62.18
CA LYS A 52 37.77 10.74 -60.72
C LYS A 52 36.58 11.57 -60.24
N ASP A 53 36.26 12.68 -60.92
CA ASP A 53 35.03 13.45 -60.69
C ASP A 53 33.76 12.59 -60.89
N LYS A 54 33.74 11.74 -61.92
CA LYS A 54 32.66 10.77 -62.13
C LYS A 54 32.59 9.72 -61.00
N GLU A 55 33.72 9.16 -60.59
CA GLU A 55 33.81 8.19 -59.47
C GLU A 55 33.32 8.80 -58.14
N ILE A 56 33.58 10.09 -57.89
CA ILE A 56 33.02 10.83 -56.74
C ILE A 56 31.52 10.98 -56.87
N LYS A 57 31.00 11.43 -58.01
CA LYS A 57 29.55 11.64 -58.22
C LYS A 57 28.75 10.35 -58.02
N GLU A 58 29.25 9.22 -58.53
CA GLU A 58 28.66 7.90 -58.29
C GLU A 58 28.71 7.50 -56.80
N SER A 59 29.83 7.78 -56.13
CA SER A 59 29.99 7.46 -54.70
C SER A 59 29.16 8.37 -53.77
N LEU A 60 28.87 9.61 -54.17
CA LEU A 60 27.98 10.53 -53.48
C LEU A 60 26.51 10.10 -53.57
N LYS A 61 26.06 9.66 -54.77
CA LYS A 61 24.70 9.11 -54.93
C LYS A 61 24.47 7.90 -54.03
N LEU A 62 25.47 7.01 -53.93
CA LEU A 62 25.43 5.86 -53.02
C LEU A 62 25.36 6.29 -51.55
N ALA A 63 26.07 7.35 -51.16
CA ALA A 63 26.00 7.91 -49.80
C ALA A 63 24.62 8.53 -49.47
N GLU A 64 23.95 9.14 -50.45
CA GLU A 64 22.57 9.64 -50.32
C GLU A 64 21.57 8.48 -50.11
N GLU A 65 21.67 7.42 -50.91
CA GLU A 65 20.86 6.21 -50.75
C GLU A 65 21.08 5.55 -49.37
N GLN A 66 22.34 5.51 -48.90
CA GLN A 66 22.68 5.04 -47.55
C GLN A 66 22.12 5.94 -46.43
N MET A 67 22.01 7.25 -46.65
CA MET A 67 21.46 8.19 -45.67
C MET A 67 19.97 7.95 -45.42
N GLU A 68 19.17 7.74 -46.48
CA GLU A 68 17.74 7.46 -46.33
C GLU A 68 17.50 6.09 -45.68
N ILE A 69 18.30 5.07 -46.01
CA ILE A 69 18.28 3.77 -45.33
C ILE A 69 18.63 3.91 -43.84
N GLN A 70 19.64 4.72 -43.51
CA GLN A 70 20.06 4.96 -42.13
C GLN A 70 18.95 5.65 -41.32
N LYS A 71 18.28 6.65 -41.91
CA LYS A 71 17.12 7.33 -41.31
C LYS A 71 15.98 6.36 -41.00
N ILE A 72 15.58 5.52 -41.97
CA ILE A 72 14.56 4.47 -41.75
C ILE A 72 15.01 3.49 -40.67
N THR A 73 16.29 3.15 -40.62
CA THR A 73 16.88 2.26 -39.60
C THR A 73 16.80 2.87 -38.21
N ASP A 74 17.01 4.17 -38.07
CA ASP A 74 16.95 4.86 -36.78
C ASP A 74 15.50 5.11 -36.32
N ASP A 75 14.57 5.42 -37.24
CA ASP A 75 13.13 5.45 -36.96
C ASP A 75 12.62 4.09 -36.46
N LEU A 76 13.08 2.99 -37.08
CA LEU A 76 12.75 1.62 -36.65
C LEU A 76 13.32 1.29 -35.26
N LYS A 77 14.54 1.73 -34.93
CA LYS A 77 15.11 1.55 -33.57
C LYS A 77 14.26 2.26 -32.52
N LEU A 78 13.85 3.50 -32.76
CA LEU A 78 13.02 4.27 -31.83
C LEU A 78 11.67 3.59 -31.55
N GLU A 79 11.05 3.02 -32.58
CA GLU A 79 9.78 2.30 -32.42
C GLU A 79 9.97 0.91 -31.77
N VAL A 80 11.15 0.28 -31.90
CA VAL A 80 11.55 -0.91 -31.12
C VAL A 80 11.76 -0.56 -29.64
N ASP A 81 12.56 0.46 -29.32
CA ASP A 81 12.84 0.91 -27.95
C ASP A 81 11.56 1.28 -27.19
N LYS A 82 10.60 1.90 -27.90
CA LYS A 82 9.26 2.19 -27.41
C LYS A 82 8.47 0.92 -27.09
N ARG A 83 8.43 -0.06 -28.01
CA ARG A 83 7.75 -1.35 -27.74
C ARG A 83 8.40 -2.14 -26.61
N ASP A 84 9.72 -2.12 -26.50
CA ASP A 84 10.44 -2.74 -25.38
C ASP A 84 10.10 -2.08 -24.04
N THR A 85 9.87 -0.76 -24.05
CA THR A 85 9.39 -0.01 -22.87
C THR A 85 7.96 -0.42 -22.52
N ASP A 86 7.06 -0.50 -23.50
CA ASP A 86 5.68 -0.97 -23.30
C ASP A 86 5.63 -2.41 -22.77
N ILE A 87 6.44 -3.32 -23.32
CA ILE A 87 6.56 -4.71 -22.86
C ILE A 87 7.01 -4.77 -21.40
N LYS A 88 8.02 -3.99 -21.00
CA LYS A 88 8.48 -3.91 -19.59
C LYS A 88 7.37 -3.39 -18.67
N ASN A 89 6.61 -2.38 -19.11
CA ASN A 89 5.47 -1.85 -18.36
C ASN A 89 4.36 -2.90 -18.20
N PHE A 90 3.97 -3.59 -19.27
CA PHE A 90 2.99 -4.68 -19.18
C PHE A 90 3.46 -5.83 -18.29
N GLN A 91 4.74 -6.22 -18.38
CA GLN A 91 5.31 -7.25 -17.52
C GLN A 91 5.25 -6.87 -16.03
N LYS A 92 5.52 -5.60 -15.69
CA LYS A 92 5.39 -5.09 -14.32
C LYS A 92 3.94 -5.18 -13.84
N ASN A 93 3.01 -4.65 -14.63
CA ASN A 93 1.58 -4.61 -14.29
C ASN A 93 0.99 -6.03 -14.14
N LEU A 94 1.44 -6.99 -14.95
CA LEU A 94 1.03 -8.40 -14.85
C LEU A 94 1.51 -9.04 -13.54
N LYS A 95 2.76 -8.80 -13.12
CA LYS A 95 3.28 -9.30 -11.82
C LYS A 95 2.56 -8.68 -10.62
N GLU A 96 2.19 -7.41 -10.73
CA GLU A 96 1.40 -6.72 -9.70
C GLU A 96 0.00 -7.33 -9.60
N ALA A 97 -0.69 -7.51 -10.73
CA ALA A 97 -1.99 -8.17 -10.80
C ALA A 97 -1.96 -9.63 -10.31
N GLU A 98 -0.92 -10.39 -10.64
CA GLU A 98 -0.67 -11.74 -10.12
C GLU A 98 -0.58 -11.75 -8.59
N THR A 99 0.17 -10.80 -8.02
CA THR A 99 0.36 -10.67 -6.56
C THR A 99 -0.95 -10.31 -5.84
N ILE A 100 -1.73 -9.38 -6.39
CA ILE A 100 -3.06 -9.02 -5.88
C ILE A 100 -4.02 -10.20 -5.98
N LEU A 101 -4.01 -10.94 -7.09
CA LEU A 101 -4.87 -12.11 -7.27
C LEU A 101 -4.50 -13.25 -6.32
N ALA A 102 -3.21 -13.52 -6.13
CA ALA A 102 -2.73 -14.56 -5.21
C ALA A 102 -3.13 -14.27 -3.75
N THR A 103 -2.96 -13.02 -3.30
CA THR A 103 -3.36 -12.58 -1.95
C THR A 103 -4.89 -12.62 -1.78
N ALA A 104 -5.67 -12.16 -2.76
CA ALA A 104 -7.13 -12.26 -2.75
C ALA A 104 -7.63 -13.72 -2.69
N ILE A 105 -7.03 -14.63 -3.46
CA ILE A 105 -7.36 -16.07 -3.43
C ILE A 105 -7.05 -16.67 -2.05
N TYR A 106 -5.91 -16.30 -1.45
CA TYR A 106 -5.55 -16.76 -0.11
C TYR A 106 -6.57 -16.29 0.96
N GLN A 107 -6.90 -15.00 0.97
CA GLN A 107 -7.90 -14.44 1.87
C GLN A 107 -9.29 -15.05 1.66
N ALA A 108 -9.70 -15.26 0.40
CA ALA A 108 -10.97 -15.92 0.08
C ALA A 108 -11.02 -17.37 0.61
N LYS A 109 -9.94 -18.13 0.48
CA LYS A 109 -9.84 -19.49 1.06
C LYS A 109 -9.93 -19.47 2.59
N GLN A 110 -9.26 -18.53 3.26
CA GLN A 110 -9.38 -18.38 4.72
C GLN A 110 -10.81 -18.03 5.15
N LYS A 111 -11.49 -17.14 4.42
CA LYS A 111 -12.90 -16.80 4.66
C LYS A 111 -13.85 -17.98 4.41
N LEU A 112 -13.61 -18.80 3.39
CA LEU A 112 -14.38 -20.03 3.17
C LEU A 112 -14.18 -21.05 4.30
N ASN A 113 -12.96 -21.17 4.83
CA ASN A 113 -12.69 -22.03 5.99
C ASN A 113 -13.42 -21.54 7.26
N SER A 114 -13.44 -20.22 7.53
CA SER A 114 -14.15 -19.68 8.70
C SER A 114 -15.68 -19.83 8.57
N ILE A 115 -16.23 -19.61 7.37
CA ILE A 115 -17.65 -19.89 7.08
C ILE A 115 -17.97 -21.37 7.29
N ALA A 116 -17.12 -22.29 6.79
CA ALA A 116 -17.30 -23.72 7.00
C ALA A 116 -17.20 -24.14 8.48
N GLN A 117 -16.37 -23.45 9.28
CA GLN A 117 -16.27 -23.68 10.71
C GLN A 117 -17.49 -23.13 11.47
N ALA A 118 -18.00 -21.96 11.10
CA ALA A 118 -19.22 -21.38 11.65
C ALA A 118 -20.46 -22.25 11.34
N ASN A 119 -20.59 -22.72 10.10
CA ASN A 119 -21.68 -23.62 9.67
C ASN A 119 -21.67 -24.98 10.40
N LYS A 120 -20.51 -25.42 10.90
CA LYS A 120 -20.39 -26.62 11.77
C LYS A 120 -20.77 -26.34 13.24
N LYS A 121 -20.74 -25.07 13.66
CA LYS A 121 -21.02 -24.61 15.03
C LYS A 121 -22.26 -23.71 15.05
N THR A 122 -23.32 -24.11 14.36
CA THR A 122 -24.59 -23.38 14.39
C THR A 122 -25.24 -23.51 15.77
N ILE A 123 -25.52 -22.36 16.38
CA ILE A 123 -26.27 -22.25 17.63
C ILE A 123 -27.69 -21.82 17.25
N SER A 124 -28.72 -22.44 17.84
CA SER A 124 -30.09 -22.02 17.57
C SER A 124 -30.33 -20.61 18.13
N SER A 125 -31.04 -19.78 17.37
CA SER A 125 -31.41 -18.43 17.80
C SER A 125 -32.21 -18.46 19.10
N GLU A 126 -33.02 -19.49 19.32
CA GLU A 126 -33.81 -19.68 20.55
C GLU A 126 -32.92 -19.88 21.79
N GLU A 127 -31.88 -20.72 21.73
CA GLU A 127 -30.95 -20.90 22.85
C GLU A 127 -30.12 -19.63 23.09
N LEU A 128 -29.75 -18.92 22.03
CA LEU A 128 -29.05 -17.64 22.12
C LEU A 128 -29.92 -16.57 22.81
N ILE A 129 -31.22 -16.50 22.47
CA ILE A 129 -32.19 -15.62 23.12
C ILE A 129 -32.42 -16.02 24.59
N LYS A 130 -32.62 -17.32 24.89
CA LYS A 130 -32.78 -17.81 26.28
C LYS A 130 -31.55 -17.50 27.13
N PHE A 131 -30.36 -17.68 26.57
CA PHE A 131 -29.10 -17.43 27.28
C PHE A 131 -28.85 -15.93 27.48
N ALA A 132 -29.11 -15.11 26.47
CA ALA A 132 -29.08 -13.65 26.59
C ALA A 132 -30.08 -13.14 27.63
N HIS A 133 -31.32 -13.64 27.63
CA HIS A 133 -32.31 -13.33 28.66
C HIS A 133 -31.85 -13.78 30.05
N ARG A 134 -31.26 -14.99 30.18
CA ARG A 134 -30.72 -15.48 31.45
C ARG A 134 -29.59 -14.58 31.97
N ILE A 135 -28.68 -14.15 31.11
CA ILE A 135 -27.59 -13.22 31.45
C ILE A 135 -28.15 -11.86 31.88
N SER A 136 -29.10 -11.30 31.13
CA SER A 136 -29.74 -10.02 31.44
C SER A 136 -30.64 -10.03 32.68
N ALA A 137 -31.19 -11.20 33.05
CA ALA A 137 -32.00 -11.39 34.26
C ALA A 137 -31.18 -11.81 35.49
N SER A 138 -29.96 -12.33 35.29
CA SER A 138 -28.99 -12.56 36.37
C SER A 138 -28.35 -11.26 36.85
N ASN A 139 -27.55 -11.33 37.92
CA ASN A 139 -26.79 -10.19 38.43
C ASN A 139 -25.93 -9.54 37.31
N ALA A 140 -25.68 -8.24 37.41
CA ALA A 140 -25.26 -7.40 36.29
C ALA A 140 -24.05 -7.93 35.50
N ILE A 141 -24.15 -7.96 34.18
CA ILE A 141 -23.11 -8.50 33.26
C ILE A 141 -21.74 -7.84 33.45
N SER A 142 -21.73 -6.58 33.85
CA SER A 142 -20.55 -5.79 34.22
C SER A 142 -20.90 -4.92 35.42
N ALA A 143 -19.90 -4.54 36.22
CA ALA A 143 -20.09 -3.62 37.33
C ALA A 143 -20.45 -2.21 36.80
N PRO A 144 -21.56 -1.60 37.24
CA PRO A 144 -21.83 -0.19 36.95
C PRO A 144 -20.69 0.71 37.42
N VAL A 145 -20.50 1.88 36.78
CA VAL A 145 -19.46 2.86 37.17
C VAL A 145 -19.65 3.37 38.61
N THR A 146 -20.89 3.30 39.13
CA THR A 146 -21.25 3.65 40.51
C THR A 146 -21.31 2.44 41.46
N TRP A 147 -20.79 1.28 41.06
CA TRP A 147 -20.85 0.07 41.87
C TRP A 147 -20.04 0.23 43.17
N ALA A 148 -20.66 -0.12 44.29
CA ALA A 148 -20.05 -0.08 45.62
C ALA A 148 -20.30 -1.40 46.37
N PRO A 149 -19.46 -1.74 47.37
CA PRO A 149 -19.70 -2.89 48.25
C PRO A 149 -21.09 -2.81 48.90
N GLY A 150 -21.99 -3.73 48.53
CA GLY A 150 -23.40 -3.73 48.95
C GLY A 150 -24.40 -3.50 47.80
N ASP A 151 -23.97 -3.04 46.63
CA ASP A 151 -24.83 -2.93 45.44
C ASP A 151 -25.22 -4.34 44.92
N PRO A 152 -26.53 -4.66 44.81
CA PRO A 152 -26.99 -5.92 44.20
C PRO A 152 -26.51 -6.14 42.77
N ARG A 153 -26.19 -5.07 42.01
CA ARG A 153 -25.75 -5.10 40.60
C ARG A 153 -24.27 -5.46 40.45
N ARG A 154 -23.82 -6.52 41.13
CA ARG A 154 -22.45 -7.06 41.03
C ARG A 154 -22.31 -8.06 39.87
N PRO A 155 -21.15 -8.15 39.19
CA PRO A 155 -20.91 -9.13 38.13
C PRO A 155 -20.37 -10.49 38.60
N TYR A 156 -20.36 -10.76 39.91
CA TYR A 156 -19.78 -11.98 40.48
C TYR A 156 -20.62 -12.54 41.64
N PRO A 157 -20.55 -13.85 41.93
CA PRO A 157 -21.24 -14.45 43.07
C PRO A 157 -20.72 -13.94 44.42
N THR A 158 -21.62 -13.73 45.39
CA THR A 158 -21.26 -13.47 46.79
C THR A 158 -20.72 -14.72 47.48
N ASP A 159 -19.95 -14.50 48.56
CA ASP A 159 -19.57 -15.55 49.51
C ASP A 159 -20.78 -16.36 50.01
N PHE A 160 -21.93 -15.70 50.26
CA PHE A 160 -23.18 -16.37 50.58
C PHE A 160 -23.67 -17.29 49.45
N GLU A 161 -23.78 -16.79 48.20
CA GLU A 161 -24.19 -17.59 47.04
C GLU A 161 -23.21 -18.76 46.77
N MET A 162 -21.91 -18.58 47.03
CA MET A 162 -20.91 -19.66 46.89
C MET A 162 -21.06 -20.75 47.95
N ARG A 163 -21.32 -20.39 49.22
CA ARG A 163 -21.59 -21.34 50.33
C ARG A 163 -22.92 -22.09 50.18
N HIS A 164 -23.91 -21.47 49.54
CA HIS A 164 -25.16 -22.15 49.17
C HIS A 164 -25.04 -22.92 47.85
N GLY A 165 -23.84 -22.95 47.25
CA GLY A 165 -23.53 -23.71 46.06
C GLY A 165 -23.38 -25.21 46.35
N PHE A 166 -23.68 -26.02 45.34
CA PHE A 166 -23.58 -27.49 45.42
C PHE A 166 -22.18 -28.00 45.83
N LEU A 167 -21.12 -27.23 45.52
CA LEU A 167 -19.74 -27.57 45.87
C LEU A 167 -19.48 -27.54 47.39
N ASP A 168 -19.96 -26.51 48.10
CA ASP A 168 -19.79 -26.41 49.55
C ASP A 168 -20.64 -27.46 50.27
N HIS A 169 -21.87 -27.68 49.78
CA HIS A 169 -22.73 -28.77 50.27
C HIS A 169 -22.12 -30.17 50.06
N MET A 170 -21.46 -30.44 48.93
CA MET A 170 -20.73 -31.70 48.72
C MET A 170 -19.58 -31.86 49.71
N GLN A 171 -18.79 -30.80 49.91
CA GLN A 171 -17.66 -30.83 50.84
C GLN A 171 -18.12 -31.02 52.29
N ASN A 172 -19.21 -30.37 52.70
CA ASN A 172 -19.76 -30.50 54.04
C ASN A 172 -20.49 -31.85 54.25
N ALA A 173 -21.11 -32.41 53.21
CA ALA A 173 -21.72 -33.75 53.25
C ALA A 173 -20.69 -34.89 53.32
N GLN A 174 -19.51 -34.73 52.69
CA GLN A 174 -18.37 -35.61 52.93
C GLN A 174 -17.76 -35.37 54.32
N SER A 175 -17.82 -34.14 54.82
CA SER A 175 -17.35 -33.73 56.15
C SER A 175 -18.38 -33.94 57.28
N GLY A 176 -19.13 -35.05 57.23
CA GLY A 176 -19.94 -35.54 58.36
C GLY A 176 -19.14 -35.90 59.63
N SER A 177 -17.83 -35.59 59.66
CA SER A 177 -16.93 -35.76 60.79
C SER A 177 -15.74 -34.80 60.70
N MET A 178 -15.96 -33.48 60.81
CA MET A 178 -14.95 -32.59 61.39
C MET A 178 -15.56 -31.29 61.94
N SER A 179 -15.28 -31.01 63.21
CA SER A 179 -15.73 -29.81 63.90
C SER A 179 -14.97 -28.56 63.44
N TRP A 180 -15.68 -27.55 62.93
CA TRP A 180 -15.14 -26.19 62.91
C TRP A 180 -15.26 -25.57 64.30
N GLN A 181 -14.16 -25.69 65.05
CA GLN A 181 -14.02 -25.21 66.40
C GLN A 181 -14.03 -23.68 66.42
N SER A 182 -14.85 -23.11 67.31
CA SER A 182 -14.87 -21.66 67.58
C SER A 182 -13.47 -21.14 67.90
N SER A 183 -13.00 -20.18 67.12
CA SER A 183 -11.80 -19.37 67.33
C SER A 183 -11.94 -18.13 66.44
N SER A 184 -11.95 -16.89 66.94
CA SER A 184 -11.79 -16.44 68.33
C SER A 184 -12.58 -15.14 68.55
N LEU A 185 -13.12 -14.97 69.76
CA LEU A 185 -13.61 -13.67 70.21
C LEU A 185 -12.42 -12.71 70.33
N GLN A 186 -12.37 -11.69 69.48
CA GLN A 186 -11.41 -10.59 69.60
C GLN A 186 -12.21 -9.31 69.92
N PRO A 187 -11.99 -8.64 71.05
CA PRO A 187 -12.74 -7.45 71.43
C PRO A 187 -12.34 -6.25 70.55
N PRO A 188 -13.27 -5.33 70.23
CA PRO A 188 -12.94 -4.13 69.46
C PRO A 188 -12.05 -3.17 70.27
N PRO A 189 -11.07 -2.50 69.63
CA PRO A 189 -10.31 -1.42 70.27
C PRO A 189 -11.21 -0.19 70.55
N PRO A 190 -10.87 0.64 71.55
CA PRO A 190 -11.74 1.71 72.04
C PRO A 190 -11.89 2.88 71.07
N VAL A 191 -13.10 3.46 71.05
CA VAL A 191 -13.49 4.62 70.25
C VAL A 191 -13.08 5.93 70.96
N PRO A 192 -12.36 6.87 70.30
CA PRO A 192 -12.20 8.23 70.78
C PRO A 192 -13.44 9.11 70.47
N PRO A 193 -13.73 10.15 71.28
CA PRO A 193 -15.07 10.76 71.34
C PRO A 193 -15.42 11.71 70.18
N GLN A 194 -16.70 11.76 69.81
CA GLN A 194 -17.30 12.79 68.95
C GLN A 194 -17.65 14.09 69.72
N PRO A 195 -17.55 15.27 69.07
CA PRO A 195 -18.28 16.48 69.44
C PRO A 195 -19.70 16.55 68.76
N PRO A 196 -20.59 17.47 69.18
CA PRO A 196 -22.06 17.30 69.15
C PRO A 196 -22.78 17.71 67.82
N PRO A 197 -24.09 17.41 67.68
CA PRO A 197 -24.79 17.46 66.39
C PRO A 197 -25.46 18.82 66.07
N SER A 198 -25.63 19.09 64.77
CA SER A 198 -26.40 20.22 64.24
C SER A 198 -27.51 19.77 63.28
N SER A 199 -28.74 19.83 63.78
CA SER A 199 -29.98 20.26 63.11
C SER A 199 -30.26 19.85 61.65
N VAL A 200 -31.20 18.89 61.49
CA VAL A 200 -32.17 18.85 60.37
C VAL A 200 -33.25 19.94 60.57
N PRO A 201 -33.95 20.48 59.54
CA PRO A 201 -34.92 19.74 58.70
C PRO A 201 -34.84 20.19 57.20
N LEU A 202 -35.70 19.88 56.22
CA LEU A 202 -36.97 19.15 56.09
C LEU A 202 -37.06 18.71 54.61
N LEU A 203 -37.66 17.57 54.26
CA LEU A 203 -38.24 17.40 52.91
C LEU A 203 -39.37 16.36 52.90
N ASP A 204 -40.49 16.74 52.29
CA ASP A 204 -41.66 15.89 51.98
C ASP A 204 -41.87 15.87 50.44
N PRO A 205 -42.59 14.90 49.86
CA PRO A 205 -42.36 14.45 48.48
C PRO A 205 -43.35 14.98 47.42
N PRO A 206 -43.05 14.73 46.13
CA PRO A 206 -44.10 14.48 45.13
C PRO A 206 -43.94 13.14 44.36
N PRO A 207 -45.02 12.63 43.72
CA PRO A 207 -45.13 11.29 43.13
C PRO A 207 -44.81 11.23 41.62
N PRO A 208 -44.83 10.04 40.96
CA PRO A 208 -44.25 9.84 39.62
C PRO A 208 -45.23 10.03 38.46
N MET A 209 -44.71 10.16 37.22
CA MET A 209 -45.51 9.96 36.01
C MET A 209 -44.74 9.23 34.88
N PHE A 210 -45.48 8.37 34.19
CA PHE A 210 -45.10 7.62 32.99
C PHE A 210 -44.78 8.52 31.78
N GLY A 211 -43.98 8.00 30.84
CA GLY A 211 -43.82 8.54 29.49
C GLY A 211 -43.49 7.44 28.49
N LEU A 212 -44.47 7.03 27.67
CA LEU A 212 -44.33 6.08 26.56
C LEU A 212 -44.78 6.77 25.26
N THR A 213 -44.65 6.07 24.12
CA THR A 213 -45.20 6.35 22.77
C THR A 213 -44.60 7.49 21.91
N ASN A 214 -44.07 7.08 20.74
CA ASN A 214 -44.34 7.49 19.33
C ASN A 214 -44.52 9.00 18.98
N SER A 215 -44.35 9.53 17.76
CA SER A 215 -44.22 9.02 16.38
C SER A 215 -43.69 10.20 15.50
N ALA A 216 -43.45 10.18 14.18
CA ALA A 216 -43.51 9.24 13.06
C ALA A 216 -42.63 9.79 11.89
N HIS A 217 -42.56 9.08 10.74
CA HIS A 217 -42.45 9.59 9.35
C HIS A 217 -41.20 10.45 8.93
N ASN A 218 -40.72 10.50 7.67
CA ASN A 218 -41.08 9.78 6.44
C ASN A 218 -39.94 9.85 5.39
N SER A 219 -39.85 8.83 4.51
CA SER A 219 -39.39 8.86 3.09
C SER A 219 -38.25 9.79 2.59
N CYS A 220 -37.29 9.24 1.82
CA CYS A 220 -37.01 9.57 0.39
C CYS A 220 -35.57 9.20 -0.03
N LEU A 221 -35.41 8.48 -1.16
CA LEU A 221 -34.16 8.35 -1.93
C LEU A 221 -34.18 9.36 -3.08
N PRO A 222 -33.01 9.83 -3.56
CA PRO A 222 -32.66 9.37 -4.92
C PRO A 222 -31.16 9.10 -5.16
N THR A 223 -30.93 8.24 -6.15
CA THR A 223 -29.64 7.94 -6.79
C THR A 223 -29.29 8.98 -7.84
N SER A 224 -28.03 9.42 -7.94
CA SER A 224 -27.42 9.84 -9.22
C SER A 224 -25.88 9.85 -9.17
N VAL A 225 -25.27 9.90 -10.36
CA VAL A 225 -23.87 9.53 -10.67
C VAL A 225 -22.96 10.73 -11.01
N SER A 226 -21.64 10.46 -11.01
CA SER A 226 -20.61 11.03 -11.89
C SER A 226 -19.73 12.22 -11.46
N ALA A 227 -18.42 11.95 -11.53
CA ALA A 227 -17.36 12.71 -12.20
C ALA A 227 -16.39 13.64 -11.41
N MET A 228 -15.11 13.24 -11.49
CA MET A 228 -13.88 14.01 -11.77
C MET A 228 -13.42 15.20 -10.89
N ALA A 229 -12.22 15.06 -10.30
CA ALA A 229 -11.07 15.96 -10.54
C ALA A 229 -9.75 15.41 -9.93
N SER A 230 -8.62 15.71 -10.58
CA SER A 230 -7.24 15.47 -10.14
C SER A 230 -6.79 16.57 -9.12
N SER A 231 -5.60 16.65 -8.52
CA SER A 231 -4.26 16.05 -8.77
C SER A 231 -3.29 16.36 -7.61
N ALA A 232 -2.25 15.51 -7.42
CA ALA A 232 -0.98 15.78 -6.72
C ALA A 232 -1.01 16.17 -5.21
N GLY A 233 -0.12 15.70 -4.34
CA GLY A 233 0.97 14.71 -4.48
C GLY A 233 2.03 14.96 -3.40
N LEU A 234 2.73 13.92 -2.90
CA LEU A 234 4.06 14.01 -2.28
C LEU A 234 4.70 12.60 -2.09
N SER A 235 5.95 12.51 -2.52
CA SER A 235 6.96 11.48 -2.23
C SER A 235 7.38 11.50 -0.74
N GLU A 236 8.08 10.53 -0.12
CA GLU A 236 8.64 9.22 -0.50
C GLU A 236 9.25 8.58 0.78
N SER A 237 9.21 7.24 0.91
CA SER A 237 10.31 6.40 1.46
C SER A 237 9.84 4.99 1.85
N ILE A 238 10.12 4.00 1.01
CA ILE A 238 10.08 2.58 1.40
C ILE A 238 11.51 2.17 1.77
N ARG A 239 11.72 1.74 3.03
CA ARG A 239 12.96 1.10 3.47
C ARG A 239 12.65 -0.30 4.00
N ASN A 240 13.42 -1.28 3.52
CA ASN A 240 13.17 -2.71 3.69
C ASN A 240 13.00 -3.16 5.16
N HIS A 241 12.13 -4.15 5.35
CA HIS A 241 12.04 -4.94 6.58
C HIS A 241 13.30 -5.77 6.83
N THR A 242 13.74 -5.81 8.08
CA THR A 242 14.56 -6.92 8.63
C THR A 242 14.05 -7.31 10.01
N SER A 243 13.46 -8.50 10.09
CA SER A 243 13.27 -9.36 11.27
C SER A 243 13.23 -8.72 12.66
N ARG A 244 12.04 -8.76 13.30
CA ARG A 244 11.91 -9.41 14.62
C ARG A 244 10.45 -9.71 14.94
N ASP A 245 10.17 -10.97 15.26
CA ASP A 245 9.00 -11.33 16.05
C ASP A 245 9.04 -10.56 17.38
N ASN A 246 7.96 -9.85 17.72
CA ASN A 246 7.50 -9.67 19.09
C ASN A 246 6.12 -8.97 19.16
N GLU A 247 5.15 -9.70 19.70
CA GLU A 247 4.14 -9.18 20.65
C GLU A 247 3.23 -8.01 20.18
N ASP A 248 2.26 -8.30 19.30
CA ASP A 248 1.13 -7.40 19.03
C ASP A 248 0.21 -7.29 20.26
N VAL A 249 0.46 -6.30 21.12
CA VAL A 249 -0.51 -5.80 22.10
C VAL A 249 -1.20 -4.57 21.50
N GLU A 250 -2.42 -4.76 20.99
CA GLU A 250 -3.22 -3.68 20.38
C GLU A 250 -3.62 -2.62 21.42
N ILE A 251 -2.83 -1.54 21.52
CA ILE A 251 -3.17 -0.36 22.32
C ILE A 251 -4.20 0.47 21.55
N MET A 252 -5.48 0.28 21.87
CA MET A 252 -6.57 1.06 21.27
C MET A 252 -6.37 2.55 21.58
N SER A 253 -6.10 3.34 20.54
CA SER A 253 -5.97 4.79 20.66
C SER A 253 -7.33 5.45 20.49
N SER A 254 -7.85 6.01 21.57
CA SER A 254 -9.10 6.79 21.56
C SER A 254 -8.90 8.11 20.82
N ASP A 255 -9.53 8.26 19.66
CA ASP A 255 -9.58 9.52 18.91
C ASP A 255 -10.61 10.48 19.51
N SER A 256 -10.30 11.01 20.69
CA SER A 256 -11.08 12.06 21.35
C SER A 256 -11.09 13.37 20.54
N SER A 257 -12.03 13.47 19.59
CA SER A 257 -12.33 14.70 18.86
C SER A 257 -13.19 15.63 19.71
N SER A 258 -12.55 16.44 20.54
CA SER A 258 -13.22 17.53 21.27
C SER A 258 -13.55 18.69 20.34
N SER A 259 -14.78 18.71 19.81
CA SER A 259 -15.41 19.93 19.28
C SER A 259 -16.23 20.58 20.39
N SER A 260 -15.86 21.80 20.81
CA SER A 260 -16.71 22.67 21.63
C SER A 260 -16.62 24.10 21.11
N SER A 261 -17.78 24.74 20.94
CA SER A 261 -17.92 26.07 20.34
C SER A 261 -18.18 27.17 21.37
N SER A 262 -17.86 28.39 20.96
CA SER A 262 -18.50 29.70 21.27
C SER A 262 -18.97 30.05 22.70
N ASP A 263 -18.46 31.20 23.19
CA ASP A 263 -19.20 32.45 23.49
C ASP A 263 -18.11 33.57 23.43
N GLU A 264 -18.32 34.79 22.89
CA GLU A 264 -19.13 35.93 23.38
C GLU A 264 -18.80 36.41 24.82
#